data_AF-A0A2G4ITG7-F1
#
_entry.id   AF-A0A2G4ITG7-F1
#
_cell.length_a   1.000
_cell.length_b   1.000
_cell.length_c   1.000
_cell.angle_alpha   90.00
_cell.angle_beta   90.00
_cell.angle_gamma   90.00
#
_symmetry.space_group_name_H-M   'P 1'
#
loop_
_entity.id
_entity.type
_entity.pdbx_description
1 polymer ?
#
loop_
_entity_poly.entity_id
_entity_poly.type
_entity_poly.pdbx_seq_one_letter_code
_entity_poly.pdbx_strand_id
1 'polypeptide(L)'
;MTLGSTTIKGNLRPKFTKEEAAFIKQELAEQIDRYKKIVAEQEALTPQREKWVKEFLERIQSRGFHVHAGLKRVIPKNEVRPRDGRPLQVIF
;
A
#
# COMPACT_ATOMS: atom_id res chain seq x y z
N MET A 1 16.94 -40.78 8.22
CA MET A 1 18.07 -40.40 7.34
C MET A 1 17.68 -39.14 6.58
N THR A 2 18.59 -38.19 6.54
CA THR A 2 18.43 -36.79 6.13
C THR A 2 18.03 -36.64 4.66
N LEU A 3 16.95 -35.89 4.41
CA LEU A 3 16.65 -35.33 3.09
C LEU A 3 17.73 -34.30 2.77
N GLY A 4 18.74 -34.76 2.02
CA GLY A 4 19.90 -33.98 1.62
C GLY A 4 19.51 -32.80 0.75
N SER A 5 20.02 -31.64 1.14
CA SER A 5 19.95 -30.37 0.44
C SER A 5 20.55 -30.46 -0.97
N THR A 6 19.72 -30.54 -2.00
CA THR A 6 20.15 -30.21 -3.37
C THR A 6 20.12 -28.69 -3.52
N THR A 7 21.24 -28.05 -3.17
CA THR A 7 21.50 -26.66 -3.55
C THR A 7 21.57 -26.62 -5.08
N ILE A 8 20.50 -26.15 -5.74
CA ILE A 8 20.55 -25.83 -7.17
C ILE A 8 21.48 -24.61 -7.33
N LYS A 9 22.78 -24.87 -7.51
CA LYS A 9 23.76 -23.86 -7.93
C LYS A 9 23.54 -23.56 -9.41
N GLY A 10 22.66 -22.60 -9.69
CA GLY A 10 22.54 -22.01 -11.02
C GLY A 10 21.19 -21.37 -11.26
N ASN A 11 21.17 -20.14 -11.76
CA ASN A 11 19.97 -19.58 -12.37
C ASN A 11 19.56 -20.47 -13.54
N LEU A 12 18.48 -21.24 -13.41
CA LEU A 12 17.85 -22.04 -14.47
C LEU A 12 17.26 -21.18 -15.62
N ARG A 13 17.42 -19.86 -15.56
CA ARG A 13 16.92 -18.95 -16.57
C ARG A 13 17.88 -18.95 -17.76
N PRO A 14 17.38 -19.11 -19.00
CA PRO A 14 18.20 -18.98 -20.19
C PRO A 14 18.89 -17.61 -20.20
N LYS A 15 20.14 -17.56 -20.69
CA LYS A 15 20.86 -16.30 -20.83
C LYS A 15 20.15 -15.46 -21.90
N PHE A 16 19.85 -14.21 -21.56
CA PHE A 16 19.29 -13.27 -22.51
C PHE A 16 20.24 -13.07 -23.70
N THR A 17 19.68 -12.96 -24.89
CA THR A 17 20.38 -12.44 -26.06
C THR A 17 20.73 -10.95 -25.82
N LYS A 18 21.62 -10.38 -26.64
CA LYS A 18 22.00 -8.96 -26.52
C LYS A 18 20.81 -8.03 -26.68
N GLU A 19 19.89 -8.37 -27.58
CA GLU A 19 18.66 -7.60 -27.85
C GLU A 19 17.68 -7.68 -26.67
N GLU A 20 17.45 -8.88 -26.13
CA GLU A 20 16.63 -9.08 -24.93
C GLU A 20 17.18 -8.32 -23.72
N ALA A 21 18.50 -8.33 -23.52
CA ALA A 21 19.13 -7.61 -22.43
C ALA A 21 19.01 -6.08 -22.58
N ALA A 22 19.07 -5.56 -23.82
CA ALA A 22 18.86 -4.14 -24.10
C ALA A 22 17.39 -3.74 -23.86
N PHE A 23 16.45 -4.56 -24.32
CA PHE A 23 15.01 -4.37 -24.09
C PHE A 23 14.67 -4.34 -22.60
N ILE A 24 15.16 -5.31 -21.81
CA ILE A 24 14.92 -5.36 -20.36
C ILE A 24 15.48 -4.13 -19.65
N LYS A 25 16.66 -3.65 -20.05
CA LYS A 25 17.23 -2.43 -19.46
C LYS A 25 16.38 -1.20 -19.75
N GLN A 26 15.86 -1.08 -20.97
CA GLN A 26 14.97 0.01 -21.33
C GLN A 26 13.66 -0.06 -20.54
N GLU A 27 12.99 -1.22 -20.55
CA GLU A 27 11.75 -1.44 -19.80
C GLU A 27 11.92 -1.17 -18.30
N LEU A 28 13.04 -1.62 -17.71
CA LEU A 28 13.32 -1.37 -16.30
C LEU A 28 13.44 0.13 -16.01
N ALA A 29 14.14 0.89 -16.86
CA ALA A 29 14.27 2.33 -16.71
C ALA A 29 12.89 3.02 -16.77
N GLU A 30 12.09 2.67 -17.77
CA GLU A 30 10.74 3.21 -17.93
C GLU A 30 9.82 2.86 -16.76
N GLN A 31 9.89 1.62 -16.26
CA GLN A 31 9.08 1.20 -15.11
C GLN A 31 9.49 1.93 -13.84
N ILE A 32 10.79 2.14 -13.61
CA ILE A 32 11.29 2.92 -12.48
C ILE A 32 10.76 4.36 -12.56
N ASP A 33 10.78 4.97 -13.74
CA ASP A 33 10.30 6.34 -13.91
C ASP A 33 8.78 6.45 -13.74
N ARG A 34 8.01 5.48 -14.27
CA ARG A 34 6.56 5.38 -14.02
C ARG A 34 6.27 5.19 -12.53
N TYR A 35 6.99 4.29 -11.86
CA TYR A 35 6.84 4.05 -10.43
C TYR A 35 7.09 5.31 -9.61
N LYS A 36 8.19 6.02 -9.86
CA LYS A 36 8.52 7.27 -9.17
C LYS A 36 7.42 8.32 -9.32
N LYS A 37 6.85 8.48 -10.51
CA LYS A 37 5.73 9.40 -10.77
C LYS A 37 4.50 9.02 -9.95
N ILE A 38 4.10 7.75 -9.99
CA ILE A 38 2.94 7.25 -9.23
C ILE A 38 3.14 7.46 -7.73
N VAL A 39 4.33 7.14 -7.20
CA VAL A 39 4.63 7.36 -5.77
C VAL A 39 4.52 8.83 -5.41
N ALA A 40 5.10 9.74 -6.20
CA ALA A 40 5.03 11.18 -5.95
C ALA A 40 3.58 11.70 -5.97
N GLU A 41 2.76 11.26 -6.93
CA GLU A 41 1.34 11.60 -7.00
C GLU A 41 0.56 11.06 -5.80
N GLN A 42 0.85 9.83 -5.37
CA GLN A 42 0.24 9.24 -4.19
C GLN A 42 0.66 9.95 -2.91
N GLU A 43 1.92 10.38 -2.79
CA GLU A 43 2.42 11.16 -1.66
C GLU A 43 1.79 12.55 -1.60
N ALA A 44 1.59 13.19 -2.76
CA ALA A 44 0.91 14.48 -2.86
C ALA A 44 -0.55 14.43 -2.35
N LEU A 45 -1.21 13.25 -2.41
CA LEU A 45 -2.55 13.04 -1.84
C LEU A 45 -2.57 12.86 -0.32
N THR A 46 -1.41 12.80 0.35
CA THR A 46 -1.34 12.57 1.81
C THR A 46 -2.16 13.58 2.62
N PRO A 47 -2.06 14.90 2.41
CA PRO A 47 -2.85 15.87 3.18
C PRO A 47 -4.36 15.67 3.00
N GLN A 48 -4.78 15.32 1.77
CA GLN A 48 -6.18 15.05 1.46
C GLN A 48 -6.69 13.79 2.19
N ARG A 49 -5.87 12.73 2.24
CA ARG A 49 -6.19 11.51 2.99
C ARG A 49 -6.34 11.79 4.48
N GLU A 50 -5.44 12.59 5.06
CA GLU A 50 -5.52 12.94 6.47
C GLU A 50 -6.80 13.73 6.79
N LYS A 51 -7.17 14.65 5.90
CA LYS A 51 -8.46 15.36 6.00
C LYS A 51 -9.65 14.39 5.97
N TRP A 52 -9.69 13.46 5.02
CA TRP A 52 -10.78 12.48 4.94
C TRP A 52 -10.89 11.59 6.17
N VAL A 53 -9.76 11.10 6.68
CA VAL A 53 -9.74 10.28 7.91
C VAL A 53 -10.25 11.10 9.10
N LYS A 54 -9.80 12.35 9.23
CA LYS A 54 -10.27 13.24 10.31
C LYS A 54 -11.78 13.48 10.22
N GLU A 55 -12.29 13.85 9.05
CA GLU A 55 -13.72 14.08 8.82
C GLU A 55 -14.56 12.82 9.06
N PHE A 56 -14.04 11.66 8.69
CA PHE A 56 -14.70 10.38 8.95
C PHE A 56 -14.79 10.09 10.44
N LEU A 57 -13.69 10.24 11.18
CA LEU A 57 -13.66 10.05 12.63
C LEU A 57 -14.59 11.03 13.36
N GLU A 58 -14.63 12.29 12.93
CA GLU A 58 -15.57 13.28 13.46
C GLU A 58 -17.02 12.88 13.18
N ARG A 59 -17.32 12.33 11.99
CA ARG A 59 -18.67 11.92 11.61
C ARG A 59 -19.19 10.73 12.43
N ILE A 60 -18.36 9.71 12.67
CA ILE A 60 -18.77 8.55 13.48
C ILE A 60 -18.90 8.89 14.97
N GLN A 61 -18.23 9.96 15.44
CA GLN A 61 -18.32 10.46 16.81
C GLN A 61 -19.47 11.46 17.03
N SER A 62 -19.92 12.16 15.98
CA SER A 62 -21.03 13.13 16.06
C SER A 62 -22.35 12.53 15.61
N ARG A 63 -22.40 12.09 14.35
CA ARG A 63 -23.61 11.52 13.74
C ARG A 63 -23.78 10.07 14.16
N GLY A 64 -22.71 9.30 14.27
CA GLY A 64 -22.75 7.85 14.46
C GLY A 64 -22.98 7.08 13.15
N PHE A 65 -22.86 5.77 13.22
CA PHE A 65 -22.99 4.85 12.10
C PHE A 65 -24.04 3.76 12.39
N HIS A 66 -24.60 3.15 11.35
CA HIS A 66 -25.56 2.07 11.51
C HIS A 66 -24.82 0.75 11.73
N VAL A 67 -25.04 0.15 12.90
CA VAL A 67 -24.55 -1.21 13.21
C VAL A 67 -25.52 -2.25 12.66
N HIS A 68 -26.81 -1.94 12.70
CA HIS A 68 -27.89 -2.75 12.11
C HIS A 68 -29.01 -1.86 11.57
N ALA A 69 -29.95 -2.43 10.82
CA ALA A 69 -31.12 -1.72 10.32
C ALA A 69 -31.93 -1.17 11.51
N GLY A 70 -31.87 0.15 11.72
CA GLY A 70 -32.51 0.84 12.84
C GLY A 70 -31.61 1.09 14.07
N LEU A 71 -30.49 0.39 14.23
CA LEU A 71 -29.59 0.58 15.37
C LEU A 71 -28.37 1.42 14.97
N LYS A 72 -28.32 2.64 15.50
CA LYS A 72 -27.24 3.60 15.26
C LYS A 72 -26.36 3.72 16.49
N ARG A 73 -25.04 3.60 16.31
CA ARG A 73 -24.05 3.76 17.38
C ARG A 73 -23.19 4.98 17.13
N VAL A 74 -23.01 5.79 18.17
CA VAL A 74 -22.01 6.86 18.22
C VAL A 74 -20.79 6.31 18.95
N ILE A 75 -19.61 6.45 18.36
CA ILE A 75 -18.36 5.97 18.97
C ILE A 75 -17.84 7.05 19.91
N PRO A 76 -17.60 6.77 21.20
CA PRO A 76 -17.02 7.73 22.12
C PRO A 76 -15.52 7.93 21.84
N LYS A 77 -14.98 9.10 22.23
CA LYS A 77 -13.61 9.51 21.89
C LYS A 77 -12.53 8.54 22.39
N ASN A 78 -12.76 7.89 23.53
CA ASN A 78 -11.85 6.92 24.13
C ASN A 78 -11.74 5.59 23.37
N GLU A 79 -12.72 5.24 22.53
CA GLU A 79 -12.66 4.04 21.68
C GLU A 79 -11.86 4.27 20.39
N VAL A 80 -11.67 5.53 19.99
CA VAL A 80 -10.88 5.87 18.80
C VAL A 80 -9.41 5.97 19.18
N ARG A 81 -8.57 5.16 18.51
CA ARG A 81 -7.12 5.23 18.68
C ARG A 81 -6.62 6.63 18.30
N PRO A 82 -5.78 7.28 19.15
CA PRO A 82 -5.16 8.54 18.79
C PRO A 82 -4.22 8.36 17.60
N ARG A 83 -4.08 9.41 16.79
CA ARG A 83 -3.20 9.42 15.63
C ARG A 83 -1.73 9.30 16.07
N ASP A 84 -1.01 8.33 15.51
CA ASP A 84 0.38 7.99 15.84
C ASP A 84 1.43 8.67 14.94
N GLY A 85 1.01 9.61 14.08
CA GLY A 85 1.89 10.42 13.22
C GLY A 85 2.51 9.69 12.02
N ARG A 86 2.35 8.37 11.89
CA ARG A 86 2.91 7.58 10.77
C ARG A 86 2.13 7.80 9.49
N PRO A 87 2.72 7.88 8.29
CA PRO A 87 1.94 8.03 7.05
C PRO A 87 0.78 7.00 6.94
N LEU A 88 -0.39 7.45 6.49
CA LEU A 88 -1.52 6.55 6.25
C LEU A 88 -1.16 5.57 5.14
N GLN A 89 -1.13 4.27 5.46
CA GLN A 89 -0.84 3.22 4.50
C GLN A 89 -2.12 2.84 3.75
N VAL A 90 -2.03 2.81 2.42
CA VAL A 90 -3.07 2.22 1.57
C VAL A 90 -2.68 0.76 1.35
N ILE A 91 -3.43 -0.15 1.97
CA ILE A 91 -3.27 -1.60 1.77
C ILE A 91 -4.31 -1.99 0.71
N PHE A 92 -3.85 -2.55 -0.41
CA PHE A 92 -4.68 -3.08 -1.49
C PHE A 92 -4.82 -4.59 -1.37
#